data_AF-A0A5C7QHW8-F1
#
_entry.id   AF-A0A5C7QHW8-F1
#
_cell.length_a   1.000
_cell.length_b   1.000
_cell.length_c   1.000
_cell.angle_alpha   90.00
_cell.angle_beta   90.00
_cell.angle_gamma   90.00
#
_symmetry.space_group_name_H-M   'P 1'
#
loop_
_entity.id
_entity.type
_entity.pdbx_description
1 polymer ?
#
loop_
_entity_poly.entity_id
_entity_poly.type
_entity_poly.pdbx_seq_one_letter_code
_entity_poly.pdbx_strand_id
1 'polypeptide(L)'
;MSLDPGMRRPGLAIFAGGTLVYAASFPEPAARRCVDRLDRAVSAAHLIYSATIEVIGDTPVDLFASEFPQIYGAGYAEVDPNTLLPMVLQIGALAALLACENHRTFLPRDWTLGTSKDDGAKRRRLPSSRARLIGKNLTPTEKKLYKGDADPDATDAIGIGLFALGRLRKGRVIAYE
;
A
#
# COMPACT_ATOMS: atom_id res chain seq x y z
N MET A 1 10.04 -1.09 -3.79
CA MET A 1 8.65 -0.66 -4.01
C MET A 1 7.75 -1.15 -2.88
N SER A 2 6.56 -0.58 -2.73
CA SER A 2 5.55 -1.06 -1.78
C SER A 2 4.15 -1.12 -2.41
N LEU A 3 3.35 -2.08 -1.95
CA LEU A 3 1.99 -2.36 -2.42
C LEU A 3 0.99 -2.35 -1.25
N ASP A 4 -0.06 -1.55 -1.37
CA ASP A 4 -1.33 -1.77 -0.65
C ASP A 4 -2.22 -2.66 -1.55
N PRO A 5 -2.35 -3.96 -1.25
CA PRO A 5 -3.03 -4.90 -2.12
C PRO A 5 -4.53 -4.59 -2.16
N GLY A 6 -5.18 -4.86 -3.29
CA GLY A 6 -6.56 -4.48 -3.49
C GLY A 6 -7.11 -5.04 -4.78
N MET A 7 -8.27 -5.71 -4.71
CA MET A 7 -8.92 -6.25 -5.91
C MET A 7 -9.73 -5.22 -6.69
N ARG A 8 -9.99 -4.05 -6.09
CA ARG A 8 -10.73 -2.94 -6.74
C ARG A 8 -9.85 -1.75 -7.08
N ARG A 9 -8.82 -1.49 -6.27
CA ARG A 9 -7.96 -0.32 -6.37
C ARG A 9 -6.68 -0.57 -5.54
N PRO A 10 -5.74 -1.40 -6.01
CA PRO A 10 -4.46 -1.55 -5.32
C PRO A 10 -3.68 -0.24 -5.41
N GLY A 11 -2.93 0.08 -4.35
CA GLY A 11 -2.03 1.22 -4.27
C GLY A 11 -0.58 0.82 -4.48
N LEU A 12 0.17 1.61 -5.24
CA LEU A 12 1.60 1.41 -5.49
C LEU A 12 2.38 2.63 -5.01
N ALA A 13 3.55 2.38 -4.41
CA ALA A 13 4.57 3.40 -4.21
C ALA A 13 5.97 2.87 -4.59
N ILE A 14 6.73 3.69 -5.31
CA ILE A 14 8.09 3.36 -5.76
C ILE A 14 9.06 4.35 -5.11
N PHE A 15 10.14 3.79 -4.57
CA PHE A 15 11.19 4.54 -3.91
C PHE A 15 12.52 4.26 -4.61
N ALA A 16 13.28 5.30 -4.93
CA ALA A 16 14.64 5.22 -5.45
C ALA A 16 15.59 5.91 -4.46
N GLY A 17 16.66 5.21 -4.03
CA GLY A 17 17.57 5.72 -3.00
C GLY A 17 16.87 6.11 -1.69
N GLY A 18 15.77 5.41 -1.35
CA GLY A 18 14.95 5.71 -0.16
C GLY A 18 13.99 6.91 -0.29
N THR A 19 13.92 7.55 -1.46
CA THR A 19 13.04 8.69 -1.75
C THR A 19 11.86 8.25 -2.63
N LEU A 20 10.64 8.68 -2.29
CA LEU A 20 9.44 8.42 -3.07
C LEU A 20 9.53 9.12 -4.45
N VAL A 21 9.45 8.34 -5.53
CA VAL A 21 9.50 8.84 -6.91
C VAL A 21 8.19 8.63 -7.68
N TYR A 22 7.32 7.74 -7.21
CA TYR A 22 6.01 7.50 -7.80
C TYR A 22 5.03 6.98 -6.77
N ALA A 23 3.77 7.41 -6.85
CA ALA A 23 2.66 6.83 -6.09
C ALA A 23 1.34 6.98 -6.86
N ALA A 24 0.57 5.90 -6.96
CA ALA A 24 -0.73 5.90 -7.61
C ALA A 24 -1.57 4.72 -7.14
N SER A 25 -2.89 4.83 -7.29
CA SER A 25 -3.79 3.69 -7.20
C SER A 25 -4.36 3.31 -8.57
N PHE A 26 -4.68 2.03 -8.73
CA PHE A 26 -5.05 1.44 -10.02
C PHE A 26 -6.50 0.94 -9.99
N PRO A 27 -7.50 1.80 -10.19
CA PRO A 27 -8.90 1.38 -10.14
C PRO A 27 -9.18 0.30 -11.19
N GLU A 28 -9.75 -0.81 -10.75
CA GLU A 28 -10.19 -1.89 -11.62
C GLU A 28 -11.38 -1.41 -12.48
N PRO A 29 -11.32 -1.54 -13.82
CA PRO A 29 -12.45 -1.25 -14.68
C PRO A 29 -13.67 -2.08 -14.32
N ALA A 30 -14.86 -1.48 -14.27
CA ALA A 30 -16.09 -2.16 -13.87
C ALA A 30 -16.39 -3.43 -14.70
N ALA A 31 -16.00 -3.42 -15.98
CA ALA A 31 -16.16 -4.56 -16.89
C ALA A 31 -15.39 -5.82 -16.47
N ARG A 32 -14.33 -5.69 -15.64
CA ARG A 32 -13.52 -6.83 -15.17
C ARG A 32 -14.03 -7.48 -13.89
N ARG A 33 -15.11 -6.96 -13.30
CA ARG A 33 -15.67 -7.50 -12.03
C ARG A 33 -16.37 -8.85 -12.19
N CYS A 34 -16.78 -9.21 -13.40
CA CYS A 34 -17.41 -10.48 -13.73
C CYS A 34 -16.43 -11.56 -14.19
N VAL A 35 -15.13 -11.26 -14.17
CA VAL A 35 -14.05 -12.18 -14.56
C VAL A 35 -13.68 -13.06 -13.36
N ASP A 36 -13.13 -14.24 -13.63
CA ASP A 36 -12.64 -15.15 -12.60
C ASP A 36 -11.66 -14.48 -11.62
N ARG A 37 -11.67 -14.95 -10.36
CA ARG A 37 -10.87 -14.38 -9.27
C ARG A 37 -9.36 -14.46 -9.54
N LEU A 38 -8.88 -15.55 -10.16
CA LEU A 38 -7.47 -15.72 -10.50
C LEU A 38 -7.06 -14.73 -11.59
N ASP A 39 -7.85 -14.65 -12.66
CA ASP A 39 -7.61 -13.74 -13.79
C ASP A 39 -7.57 -12.28 -13.36
N ARG A 40 -8.43 -11.90 -12.40
CA ARG A 40 -8.42 -10.56 -11.81
C ARG A 40 -7.13 -10.30 -11.03
N ALA A 41 -6.68 -11.26 -10.23
CA ALA A 41 -5.45 -11.14 -9.44
C ALA A 41 -4.22 -11.00 -10.35
N VAL A 42 -4.12 -11.85 -11.37
CA VAL A 42 -3.04 -11.85 -12.37
C VAL A 42 -3.07 -10.56 -13.19
N SER A 43 -4.24 -10.13 -13.66
CA SER A 43 -4.39 -8.86 -14.39
C SER A 43 -3.95 -7.66 -13.57
N ALA A 44 -4.32 -7.62 -12.29
CA ALA A 44 -3.93 -6.52 -11.40
C ALA A 44 -2.42 -6.54 -11.14
N ALA A 45 -1.81 -7.71 -10.96
CA ALA A 45 -0.37 -7.86 -10.85
C ALA A 45 0.37 -7.37 -12.10
N HIS A 46 -0.10 -7.74 -13.30
CA HIS A 46 0.47 -7.23 -14.56
C HIS A 46 0.35 -5.72 -14.71
N LEU A 47 -0.79 -5.13 -14.34
CA LEU A 47 -0.97 -3.68 -14.39
C LEU A 47 0.03 -2.95 -13.49
N ILE A 48 0.21 -3.45 -12.27
CA ILE A 48 1.18 -2.89 -11.31
C ILE A 48 2.61 -3.09 -11.82
N TYR A 49 2.92 -4.26 -12.38
CA TYR A 49 4.21 -4.55 -12.98
C TYR A 49 4.52 -3.60 -14.14
N SER A 50 3.61 -3.44 -15.10
CA SER A 50 3.76 -2.51 -16.23
C SER A 50 4.01 -1.09 -15.75
N ALA A 51 3.22 -0.59 -14.79
CA ALA A 51 3.42 0.73 -14.22
C ALA A 51 4.76 0.86 -13.47
N THR A 52 5.26 -0.23 -12.89
CA THR A 52 6.58 -0.26 -12.24
C THR A 52 7.68 -0.10 -13.28
N ILE A 53 7.65 -0.89 -14.36
CA ILE A 53 8.62 -0.83 -15.45
C ILE A 53 8.57 0.53 -16.18
N GLU A 54 7.41 1.15 -16.33
CA GLU A 54 7.31 2.51 -16.89
C GLU A 54 8.06 3.55 -16.05
N VAL A 55 8.17 3.35 -14.73
CA VAL A 55 8.82 4.28 -13.81
C VAL A 55 10.32 4.01 -13.67
N ILE A 56 10.73 2.74 -13.57
CA ILE A 56 12.13 2.37 -13.25
C ILE A 56 12.88 1.71 -14.41
N GLY A 57 12.22 1.48 -15.55
CA GLY A 57 12.76 0.70 -16.66
C GLY A 57 13.08 -0.73 -16.25
N ASP A 58 14.21 -1.25 -16.74
CA ASP A 58 14.71 -2.59 -16.40
C ASP A 58 15.53 -2.61 -15.08
N THR A 59 15.47 -1.54 -14.29
CA THR A 59 16.18 -1.49 -13.00
C THR A 59 15.57 -2.54 -12.05
N PRO A 60 16.39 -3.46 -11.48
CA PRO A 60 15.89 -4.45 -10.55
C PRO A 60 15.23 -3.82 -9.32
N VAL A 61 14.15 -4.43 -8.84
CA VAL A 61 13.56 -4.04 -7.56
C VAL A 61 14.34 -4.70 -6.43
N ASP A 62 15.04 -3.90 -5.62
CA ASP A 62 15.82 -4.42 -4.49
C ASP A 62 14.96 -5.01 -3.37
N LEU A 63 13.79 -4.39 -3.13
CA LEU A 63 12.86 -4.76 -2.06
C LEU A 63 11.42 -4.57 -2.54
N PHE A 64 10.62 -5.63 -2.44
CA PHE A 64 9.17 -5.58 -2.57
C PHE A 64 8.51 -5.72 -1.19
N ALA A 65 7.86 -4.64 -0.76
CA ALA A 65 7.11 -4.57 0.49
C ALA A 65 5.59 -4.63 0.23
N SER A 66 4.82 -5.36 1.02
CA SER A 66 3.35 -5.31 0.93
C SER A 66 2.68 -5.38 2.29
N GLU A 67 1.43 -4.92 2.37
CA GLU A 67 0.56 -5.35 3.46
C GLU A 67 0.20 -6.83 3.28
N PHE A 68 0.08 -7.57 4.38
CA PHE A 68 -0.40 -8.94 4.42
C PHE A 68 -1.92 -8.96 4.64
N PRO A 69 -2.72 -9.48 3.69
CA PRO A 69 -4.18 -9.57 3.86
C PRO A 69 -4.56 -10.35 5.12
N GLN A 70 -5.45 -9.78 5.94
CA GLN A 70 -5.87 -10.39 7.21
C GLN A 70 -7.34 -10.78 7.19
N ILE A 71 -7.63 -11.97 7.74
CA ILE A 71 -8.99 -12.35 8.11
C ILE A 71 -9.33 -11.61 9.40
N TYR A 72 -10.25 -10.66 9.33
CA TYR A 72 -10.78 -10.01 10.52
C TYR A 72 -11.87 -10.89 11.17
N GLY A 73 -11.94 -10.88 12.50
CA GLY A 73 -12.92 -11.68 13.24
C GLY A 73 -14.37 -11.32 12.93
N ALA A 74 -15.32 -12.15 13.37
CA ALA A 74 -16.75 -12.12 13.00
C ALA A 74 -17.47 -10.76 13.16
N GLY A 75 -16.92 -9.79 13.89
CA GLY A 75 -17.47 -8.42 14.02
C GLY A 75 -17.09 -7.45 12.89
N TYR A 76 -16.20 -7.84 11.97
CA TYR A 76 -15.81 -7.08 10.76
C TYR A 76 -16.35 -7.74 9.47
N ALA A 77 -17.26 -8.71 9.61
CA ALA A 77 -17.69 -9.66 8.58
C ALA A 77 -18.56 -9.08 7.44
N GLU A 78 -18.48 -7.77 7.15
CA GLU A 78 -19.06 -7.21 5.93
C GLU A 78 -18.34 -7.68 4.64
N VAL A 79 -17.15 -8.26 4.80
CA VAL A 79 -16.30 -8.71 3.69
C VAL A 79 -16.15 -10.23 3.73
N ASP A 80 -16.63 -10.93 2.70
CA ASP A 80 -16.41 -12.38 2.49
C ASP A 80 -14.90 -12.70 2.65
N PRO A 81 -14.49 -13.56 3.60
CA PRO A 81 -13.09 -13.91 3.82
C PRO A 81 -12.39 -14.44 2.57
N ASN A 82 -13.13 -15.04 1.63
CA ASN A 82 -12.56 -15.52 0.37
C ASN A 82 -12.11 -14.38 -0.56
N THR A 83 -12.47 -13.13 -0.29
CA THR A 83 -11.97 -11.96 -1.03
C THR A 83 -10.49 -11.67 -0.75
N LEU A 84 -9.92 -12.24 0.30
CA LEU A 84 -8.50 -12.13 0.64
C LEU A 84 -7.62 -13.02 -0.23
N LEU A 85 -8.13 -14.18 -0.67
CA LEU A 85 -7.36 -15.13 -1.47
C LEU A 85 -6.85 -14.51 -2.79
N PRO A 86 -7.68 -13.78 -3.56
CA PRO A 86 -7.21 -13.07 -4.76
C PRO A 86 -6.16 -12.00 -4.47
N MET A 87 -6.20 -11.34 -3.30
CA MET A 87 -5.19 -10.36 -2.91
C MET A 87 -3.84 -11.04 -2.64
N VAL A 88 -3.85 -12.21 -1.98
CA VAL A 88 -2.63 -13.02 -1.80
C VAL A 88 -2.08 -13.50 -3.14
N LEU A 89 -2.94 -13.94 -4.05
CA LEU A 89 -2.56 -14.32 -5.42
C LEU A 89 -1.93 -13.14 -6.18
N GLN A 90 -2.50 -11.93 -6.05
CA GLN A 90 -1.96 -10.71 -6.66
C GLN A 90 -0.55 -10.42 -6.15
N ILE A 91 -0.33 -10.48 -4.83
CA ILE A 91 0.99 -10.26 -4.22
C ILE A 91 1.99 -11.30 -4.74
N GLY A 92 1.62 -12.59 -4.75
CA GLY A 92 2.49 -13.67 -5.22
C GLY A 92 2.82 -13.55 -6.70
N ALA A 93 1.83 -13.26 -7.56
CA ALA A 93 2.03 -13.05 -8.99
C ALA A 93 2.95 -11.84 -9.25
N LEU A 94 2.75 -10.73 -8.54
CA LEU A 94 3.61 -9.55 -8.68
C LEU A 94 5.04 -9.84 -8.21
N ALA A 95 5.20 -10.52 -7.07
CA ALA A 95 6.52 -10.94 -6.58
C ALA A 95 7.27 -11.78 -7.63
N ALA A 96 6.57 -12.72 -8.28
CA ALA A 96 7.13 -13.55 -9.33
C ALA A 96 7.52 -12.73 -10.58
N LEU A 97 6.70 -11.75 -10.99
CA LEU A 97 6.97 -10.90 -12.14
C LEU A 97 8.17 -9.97 -11.93
N LEU A 98 8.34 -9.44 -10.72
CA LEU A 98 9.41 -8.49 -10.40
C LEU A 98 10.81 -9.13 -10.31
N ALA A 99 10.88 -10.46 -10.18
CA ALA A 99 12.12 -11.18 -9.89
C ALA A 99 12.92 -10.58 -8.73
N CYS A 100 12.23 -10.01 -7.74
CA CYS A 100 12.83 -9.37 -6.58
C CYS A 100 13.36 -10.44 -5.61
N GLU A 101 14.58 -10.29 -5.10
CA GLU A 101 15.11 -11.27 -4.13
C GLU A 101 14.60 -11.01 -2.71
N ASN A 102 14.35 -9.74 -2.36
CA ASN A 102 13.92 -9.38 -1.00
C ASN A 102 12.43 -9.04 -0.95
N HIS A 103 11.68 -9.88 -0.24
CA HIS A 103 10.26 -9.69 0.00
C HIS A 103 10.00 -9.41 1.48
N ARG A 104 9.12 -8.45 1.78
CA ARG A 104 8.64 -8.21 3.15
C ARG A 104 7.15 -7.97 3.16
N THR A 105 6.44 -8.69 4.02
CA THR A 105 5.02 -8.45 4.27
C THR A 105 4.85 -7.91 5.68
N PHE A 106 3.93 -6.97 5.84
CA PHE A 106 3.65 -6.31 7.12
C PHE A 106 2.18 -6.46 7.48
N LEU A 107 1.87 -6.60 8.76
CA LEU A 107 0.49 -6.54 9.19
C LEU A 107 0.06 -5.06 9.25
N PRO A 108 -1.23 -4.76 9.03
CA PRO A 108 -1.77 -3.41 9.16
C PRO A 108 -1.33 -2.72 10.46
N ARG A 109 -1.35 -3.44 11.58
CA ARG A 109 -0.97 -2.93 12.90
C ARG A 109 0.50 -2.52 13.02
N ASP A 110 1.39 -3.08 12.19
CA ASP A 110 2.83 -2.85 12.30
C ASP A 110 3.19 -1.47 11.75
N TRP A 111 2.69 -1.15 10.56
CA TRP A 111 3.06 0.08 9.85
C TRP A 111 2.14 1.27 10.17
N THR A 112 0.87 1.02 10.57
CA THR A 112 -0.06 2.09 10.96
C THR A 112 0.30 2.74 12.29
N LEU A 113 1.10 2.07 13.12
CA LEU A 113 1.52 2.53 14.45
C LEU A 113 0.35 2.93 15.36
N GLY A 114 -0.82 2.32 15.18
CA GLY A 114 -2.04 2.61 15.95
C GLY A 114 -2.89 3.75 15.39
N THR A 115 -2.54 4.31 14.23
CA THR A 115 -3.37 5.33 13.55
C THR A 115 -4.54 4.70 12.78
N SER A 116 -5.70 5.35 12.82
CA SER A 116 -6.90 4.87 12.12
C SER A 116 -7.18 5.68 10.85
N LYS A 117 -7.89 5.05 9.90
CA LYS A 117 -8.44 5.71 8.70
C LYS A 117 -9.69 6.56 8.99
N ASP A 118 -10.31 6.38 10.16
CA ASP A 118 -11.67 6.90 10.47
C ASP A 118 -11.77 7.48 11.89
N ASP A 119 -10.83 8.34 12.25
CA ASP A 119 -10.78 9.08 13.52
C ASP A 119 -11.76 10.28 13.59
N GLY A 120 -12.89 10.20 12.90
CA GLY A 120 -13.87 11.28 12.81
C GLY A 120 -13.45 12.44 11.87
N ALA A 121 -12.28 12.31 11.22
CA ALA A 121 -11.75 13.26 10.25
C ALA A 121 -12.70 13.48 9.05
N LYS A 122 -13.42 12.44 8.61
CA LYS A 122 -14.44 12.54 7.55
C LYS A 122 -15.54 13.57 7.86
N ARG A 123 -15.94 13.73 9.13
CA ARG A 123 -16.94 14.74 9.53
C ARG A 123 -16.38 16.17 9.54
N ARG A 124 -15.06 16.34 9.64
CA ARG A 124 -14.38 17.64 9.79
C ARG A 124 -13.58 18.07 8.55
N ARG A 125 -13.59 17.27 7.46
CA ARG A 125 -12.76 17.47 6.26
C ARG A 125 -11.26 17.64 6.56
N LEU A 126 -10.79 17.06 7.66
CA LEU A 126 -9.38 17.07 8.03
C LEU A 126 -8.70 15.81 7.49
N PRO A 127 -7.37 15.84 7.28
CA PRO A 127 -6.64 14.62 6.99
C PRO A 127 -6.74 13.62 8.16
N SER A 128 -6.97 12.35 7.85
CA SER A 128 -6.94 11.25 8.82
C SER A 128 -5.60 11.24 9.58
N SER A 129 -5.57 10.75 10.82
CA SER A 129 -4.33 10.61 11.60
C SER A 129 -3.27 9.83 10.83
N ARG A 130 -3.68 8.80 10.08
CA ARG A 130 -2.82 8.04 9.18
C ARG A 130 -2.24 8.91 8.07
N ALA A 131 -3.07 9.61 7.30
CA ALA A 131 -2.62 10.50 6.25
C ALA A 131 -1.69 11.61 6.79
N ARG A 132 -1.97 12.12 8.00
CA ARG A 132 -1.12 13.12 8.64
C ARG A 132 0.24 12.56 9.05
N LEU A 133 0.26 11.36 9.63
CA LEU A 133 1.48 10.66 10.02
C LEU A 133 2.37 10.42 8.78
N ILE A 134 1.78 9.89 7.71
CA ILE A 134 2.49 9.64 6.45
C ILE A 134 3.03 10.96 5.89
N GLY A 135 2.17 11.97 5.74
CA GLY A 135 2.55 13.27 5.19
C GLY A 135 3.64 13.99 6.00
N LYS A 136 3.71 13.79 7.33
CA LYS A 136 4.77 14.35 8.18
C LYS A 136 6.15 13.75 7.88
N ASN A 137 6.20 12.50 7.43
CA ASN A 137 7.45 11.76 7.18
C ASN A 137 7.92 11.86 5.72
N LEU A 138 7.23 12.65 4.89
CA LEU A 138 7.62 12.97 3.52
C LEU A 138 8.41 14.29 3.44
N THR A 139 9.44 14.31 2.61
CA THR A 139 10.16 15.52 2.23
C THR A 139 9.28 16.46 1.39
N PRO A 140 9.64 17.76 1.24
CA PRO A 140 8.90 18.68 0.40
C PRO A 140 8.72 18.21 -1.06
N THR A 141 9.71 17.52 -1.62
CA THR A 141 9.64 16.98 -2.99
C THR A 141 8.66 15.82 -3.08
N GLU A 142 8.74 14.86 -2.15
CA GLU A 142 7.84 13.70 -2.12
C GLU A 142 6.38 14.09 -1.88
N LYS A 143 6.14 15.18 -1.13
CA LYS A 143 4.78 15.72 -0.91
C LYS A 143 4.07 16.11 -2.20
N LYS A 144 4.78 16.37 -3.29
CA LYS A 144 4.17 16.66 -4.61
C LYS A 144 3.48 15.43 -5.21
N LEU A 145 3.93 14.23 -4.83
CA LEU A 145 3.36 12.95 -5.26
C LEU A 145 2.27 12.45 -4.30
N TYR A 146 2.16 13.09 -3.13
CA TYR A 146 1.29 12.66 -2.06
C TYR A 146 -0.09 13.31 -2.15
N LYS A 147 -1.13 12.48 -2.31
CA LYS A 147 -2.53 12.93 -2.42
C LYS A 147 -3.34 12.81 -1.12
N GLY A 148 -2.75 12.23 -0.07
CA GLY A 148 -3.44 12.00 1.21
C GLY A 148 -4.77 11.26 1.03
N ASP A 149 -5.80 11.67 1.77
CA ASP A 149 -7.11 10.99 1.75
C ASP A 149 -7.84 11.08 0.39
N ALA A 150 -7.35 11.88 -0.58
CA ALA A 150 -7.88 11.86 -1.95
C ALA A 150 -7.48 10.59 -2.73
N ASP A 151 -6.42 9.90 -2.31
CA ASP A 151 -5.96 8.63 -2.86
C ASP A 151 -5.50 7.72 -1.70
N PRO A 152 -6.45 7.15 -0.92
CA PRO A 152 -6.14 6.43 0.32
C PRO A 152 -5.33 5.16 0.08
N ASP A 153 -5.54 4.46 -1.04
CA ASP A 153 -4.82 3.23 -1.37
C ASP A 153 -3.35 3.54 -1.74
N ALA A 154 -3.11 4.59 -2.53
CA ALA A 154 -1.74 5.07 -2.79
C ALA A 154 -1.08 5.59 -1.50
N THR A 155 -1.85 6.26 -0.63
CA THR A 155 -1.36 6.74 0.67
C THR A 155 -0.91 5.59 1.55
N ASP A 156 -1.69 4.53 1.66
CA ASP A 156 -1.32 3.33 2.43
C ASP A 156 -0.08 2.65 1.83
N ALA A 157 0.03 2.56 0.51
CA ALA A 157 1.22 2.06 -0.17
C ALA A 157 2.48 2.88 0.18
N ILE A 158 2.38 4.21 0.23
CA ILE A 158 3.46 5.09 0.71
C ILE A 158 3.80 4.77 2.17
N GLY A 159 2.79 4.62 3.04
CA GLY A 159 2.98 4.27 4.44
C GLY A 159 3.75 2.97 4.63
N ILE A 160 3.37 1.91 3.91
CA ILE A 160 4.06 0.62 3.92
C ILE A 160 5.53 0.78 3.50
N GLY A 161 5.79 1.55 2.43
CA GLY A 161 7.15 1.80 1.95
C GLY A 161 8.00 2.59 2.95
N LEU A 162 7.45 3.64 3.55
CA LEU A 162 8.14 4.41 4.59
C LEU A 162 8.46 3.54 5.82
N PHE A 163 7.56 2.64 6.21
CA PHE A 163 7.81 1.71 7.30
C PHE A 163 8.92 0.71 6.95
N ALA A 164 8.88 0.12 5.76
CA ALA A 164 9.91 -0.80 5.27
C ALA A 164 11.30 -0.16 5.22
N LEU A 165 11.38 1.14 4.89
CA LEU A 165 12.59 1.96 4.89
C LEU A 165 12.99 2.46 6.29
N GLY A 166 12.22 2.14 7.33
CA GLY A 166 12.48 2.59 8.70
C GLY A 166 12.26 4.09 8.94
N ARG A 167 11.55 4.77 8.02
CA ARG A 167 11.15 6.19 8.09
C ARG A 167 9.85 6.40 8.86
N LEU A 168 9.06 5.35 9.09
CA LEU A 168 7.98 5.34 10.08
C LEU A 168 8.43 4.54 11.31
N ARG A 169 8.51 5.19 12.47
CA ARG A 169 8.82 4.55 13.75
C ARG A 169 7.86 5.06 14.82
N LYS A 170 7.50 4.21 15.79
CA LYS A 170 6.90 4.69 17.04
C LYS A 170 7.89 5.65 17.69
N GLY A 171 7.47 6.90 17.92
CA GLY A 171 8.23 7.79 18.78
C GLY A 171 8.39 7.12 20.14
N ARG A 172 9.62 6.98 20.64
CA ARG A 172 9.83 6.62 22.05
C ARG A 172 9.25 7.75 22.87
N VAL A 173 8.24 7.46 23.70
CA VAL A 173 7.89 8.35 24.81
C VAL A 173 9.05 8.27 25.78
N ILE A 174 9.87 9.32 25.81
CA ILE A 174 10.86 9.50 26.87
C ILE A 174 10.05 10.08 28.03
N ALA A 175 9.71 9.24 29.01
CA ALA A 175 9.22 9.74 30.28
C ALA A 175 10.38 10.46 30.96
N TYR A 176 10.21 11.76 31.25
CA TYR A 176 11.08 12.43 32.20
C TYR A 176 10.61 12.00 33.60
N GLU A 177 11.49 11.37 34.36
CA GLU A 177 11.36 11.22 35.82
C GLU A 177 11.70 12.53 36.53
#